data_AF-A0A9D7VK92-F1
#
_entry.id   AF-A0A9D7VK92-F1
#
_cell.length_a   1.000
_cell.length_b   1.000
_cell.length_c   1.000
_cell.angle_alpha   90.00
_cell.angle_beta   90.00
_cell.angle_gamma   90.00
#
_symmetry.space_group_name_H-M   'P 1'
#
loop_
_entity.id
_entity.type
_entity.pdbx_description
1 polymer ?
#
loop_
_entity_poly.entity_id
_entity_poly.type
_entity_poly.pdbx_seq_one_letter_code
_entity_poly.pdbx_strand_id
1 'polypeptide(L)' 'MSTKPPPPPGKGSKGEPPSIEQTKSNLQKLEPGETVNLNFKVPAEFKRDFKIAAATYGCTQVELLQRIFKYWTDNQG' A
#
# COMPACT_ATOMS: atom_id res chain seq x y z
N MET A 1 -14.81 15.97 65.40
CA MET A 1 -13.95 15.20 64.47
C MET A 1 -14.65 15.20 63.11
N SER A 2 -14.26 16.09 62.20
CA SER A 2 -14.89 16.21 60.87
C SER A 2 -13.95 15.62 59.81
N THR A 3 -14.33 14.51 59.21
CA THR A 3 -13.57 13.83 58.15
C THR A 3 -13.95 14.43 56.79
N LYS A 4 -13.01 15.15 56.15
CA LYS A 4 -13.18 15.58 54.75
C LYS A 4 -13.06 14.35 53.82
N PRO A 5 -13.93 14.20 52.80
CA PRO A 5 -13.81 13.13 51.83
C PRO A 5 -12.62 13.37 50.88
N PRO A 6 -12.02 12.31 50.31
CA PRO A 6 -10.87 12.44 49.42
C PRO A 6 -11.25 13.12 48.09
N PRO A 7 -10.33 13.87 47.47
CA PRO A 7 -10.58 14.53 46.18
C PRO A 7 -10.72 13.51 45.04
N PRO A 8 -11.50 13.84 43.99
CA PRO A 8 -11.73 12.94 42.87
C PRO A 8 -10.44 12.68 42.07
N PRO A 9 -10.27 11.48 41.49
CA PRO A 9 -9.09 11.15 40.69
C PRO A 9 -8.94 12.11 39.51
N GLY A 10 -7.74 12.65 39.36
CA GLY A 10 -7.37 13.66 38.38
C GLY A 10 -7.73 13.25 36.94
N LYS A 11 -8.12 14.26 36.18
CA LYS A 11 -8.67 14.15 34.82
C LYS A 11 -7.60 13.67 33.83
N GLY A 12 -7.66 12.38 33.50
CA GLY A 12 -7.33 11.83 32.18
C GLY A 12 -5.85 11.67 31.81
N SER A 13 -5.40 10.42 31.76
CA SER A 13 -4.25 9.97 30.97
C SER A 13 -4.51 10.13 29.47
N LYS A 14 -4.34 11.34 28.93
CA LYS A 14 -3.98 11.47 27.52
C LYS A 14 -2.49 11.75 27.49
N GLY A 15 -1.72 10.71 27.16
CA GLY A 15 -0.27 10.83 27.00
C GLY A 15 0.09 11.97 26.02
N GLU A 16 1.33 12.44 26.12
CA GLU A 16 1.86 13.49 25.24
C GLU A 16 1.56 13.20 23.77
N PRO A 17 1.15 14.21 22.99
CA PRO A 17 0.88 14.02 21.57
C PRO A 17 2.15 13.50 20.88
N PRO A 18 2.02 12.51 19.97
CA PRO A 18 3.16 11.97 19.24
C PRO A 18 3.87 13.10 18.47
N SER A 19 5.20 13.03 18.43
CA SER A 19 6.03 14.07 17.79
C SER A 19 5.65 14.21 16.31
N ILE A 20 5.64 15.43 15.78
CA ILE A 20 5.26 15.76 14.40
C ILE A 20 6.07 14.95 13.37
N GLU A 21 7.28 14.53 13.74
CA GLU A 21 8.16 13.69 12.93
C GLU A 21 7.62 12.26 12.77
N GLN A 22 6.90 11.72 13.76
CA GLN A 22 6.29 10.38 13.72
C GLN A 22 5.07 10.31 12.80
N THR A 23 4.47 11.45 12.42
CA THR A 23 3.23 11.48 11.62
C THR A 23 3.49 11.36 10.11
N LYS A 24 4.74 11.39 9.65
CA LYS A 24 5.09 11.51 8.22
C LYS A 24 5.31 10.20 7.47
N SER A 25 5.35 9.05 8.16
CA SER A 25 5.67 7.76 7.51
C SER A 25 4.72 7.33 6.40
N ASN A 26 3.47 7.82 6.37
CA ASN A 26 2.49 7.47 5.33
C ASN A 26 2.44 8.45 4.14
N LEU A 27 3.23 9.53 4.17
CA LEU A 27 3.26 10.56 3.12
C LEU A 27 4.55 10.53 2.29
N GLN A 28 5.43 9.54 2.50
CA GLN A 28 6.62 9.40 1.66
C GLN A 28 6.18 9.08 0.23
N LYS A 29 6.59 9.97 -0.69
CA LYS A 29 6.44 9.76 -2.12
C LYS A 29 7.27 8.55 -2.48
N LEU A 30 6.64 7.58 -3.14
CA LEU A 30 7.32 6.37 -3.62
C LEU A 30 8.48 6.78 -4.51
N GLU A 31 9.63 6.16 -4.30
CA GLU A 31 10.83 6.47 -5.08
C GLU A 31 10.59 6.09 -6.55
N PRO A 32 11.10 6.89 -7.51
CA PRO A 32 10.95 6.56 -8.93
C PRO A 32 11.60 5.21 -9.24
N GLY A 33 10.76 4.24 -9.62
CA GLY A 33 11.17 2.84 -9.86
C GLY A 33 10.65 1.85 -8.82
N GLU A 34 10.01 2.32 -7.75
CA GLU A 34 9.34 1.46 -6.78
C GLU A 34 8.14 0.74 -7.43
N THR A 35 8.08 -0.58 -7.28
CA THR A 35 7.01 -1.40 -7.84
C THR A 35 5.78 -1.33 -6.96
N VAL A 36 4.69 -0.82 -7.54
CA VAL A 36 3.39 -0.72 -6.86
C VAL A 36 2.44 -1.82 -7.32
N ASN A 37 1.58 -2.26 -6.41
CA ASN A 37 0.53 -3.22 -6.73
C ASN A 37 -0.61 -2.55 -7.53
N LEU A 38 -0.95 -3.14 -8.66
CA LEU A 38 -2.18 -2.81 -9.37
C LEU A 38 -3.34 -3.63 -8.78
N ASN A 39 -4.29 -2.98 -8.12
CA ASN A 39 -5.40 -3.62 -7.41
C ASN A 39 -6.60 -3.93 -8.33
N PHE A 40 -6.39 -4.64 -9.43
CA PHE A 40 -7.49 -5.08 -10.30
C PHE A 40 -7.82 -6.56 -10.13
N LYS A 41 -9.09 -6.90 -10.36
CA LYS A 41 -9.58 -8.28 -10.40
C LYS A 41 -9.62 -8.75 -11.84
N VAL A 42 -9.24 -10.01 -12.05
CA VAL A 42 -9.35 -10.69 -13.36
C VAL A 42 -10.06 -12.01 -13.21
N PRO A 43 -10.69 -12.53 -14.27
CA PRO A 43 -11.18 -13.90 -14.32
C PRO A 43 -10.07 -14.92 -13.99
N ALA A 44 -10.45 -16.04 -13.37
CA ALA A 44 -9.49 -17.07 -12.97
C ALA A 44 -8.79 -17.75 -14.16
N GLU A 45 -9.51 -17.92 -15.27
CA GLU A 45 -8.99 -18.47 -16.53
C GLU A 45 -7.91 -17.56 -17.11
N PHE A 46 -8.21 -16.26 -17.22
CA PHE A 46 -7.24 -15.26 -17.66
C PHE A 46 -5.96 -15.28 -16.82
N LYS A 47 -6.08 -15.34 -15.48
CA LYS A 47 -4.90 -15.42 -14.60
C LYS A 47 -4.03 -16.66 -14.90
N ARG A 48 -4.66 -17.80 -15.20
CA ARG A 48 -3.95 -19.03 -15.55
C ARG A 48 -3.20 -18.84 -16.87
N ASP A 49 -3.88 -18.39 -17.91
CA ASP A 49 -3.30 -18.22 -19.23
C ASP A 49 -2.19 -17.17 -19.22
N PHE A 50 -2.38 -16.07 -18.48
CA PHE A 50 -1.37 -15.03 -18.30
C PHE A 50 -0.11 -15.57 -17.63
N LYS A 51 -0.26 -16.44 -16.63
CA LYS A 51 0.88 -17.09 -15.97
C LYS A 51 1.62 -18.04 -16.93
N ILE A 52 0.88 -18.80 -17.76
CA ILE A 52 1.48 -19.67 -18.77
C ILE A 52 2.25 -18.85 -19.79
N ALA A 53 1.65 -17.79 -20.33
CA ALA A 53 2.30 -16.89 -21.29
C ALA A 53 3.60 -16.31 -20.73
N ALA A 54 3.58 -15.80 -19.49
CA ALA A 54 4.77 -15.26 -18.84
C ALA A 54 5.90 -16.32 -18.76
N ALA A 55 5.56 -17.57 -18.42
CA ALA A 55 6.51 -18.68 -18.40
C ALA A 55 7.03 -19.04 -19.80
N THR A 56 6.18 -19.06 -20.81
CA THR A 56 6.56 -19.31 -22.22
C THR A 56 7.57 -18.28 -22.73
N TYR A 57 7.42 -17.01 -22.35
CA TYR A 57 8.35 -15.93 -22.71
C TYR A 57 9.51 -15.77 -21.73
N GLY A 58 9.64 -16.63 -20.71
CA GLY A 58 10.71 -16.59 -19.72
C GLY A 58 10.76 -15.31 -18.89
N CYS A 59 9.63 -14.68 -18.62
CA CYS A 59 9.53 -13.41 -17.91
C CYS A 59 8.55 -13.47 -16.72
N THR A 60 8.56 -12.45 -15.87
CA THR A 60 7.59 -12.35 -14.78
C THR A 60 6.23 -11.84 -15.30
N GLN A 61 5.15 -12.12 -14.58
CA GLN A 61 3.82 -11.59 -14.89
C GLN A 61 3.81 -10.05 -14.95
N VAL A 62 4.56 -9.40 -14.06
CA VAL A 62 4.68 -7.93 -14.04
C VAL A 62 5.41 -7.43 -15.28
N GLU A 63 6.49 -8.09 -15.69
CA GLU A 63 7.25 -7.72 -16.88
C GLU A 63 6.44 -7.93 -18.16
N LEU A 64 5.69 -9.04 -18.25
CA LEU A 64 4.76 -9.27 -19.36
C LEU A 64 3.71 -8.14 -19.44
N LEU A 65 3.15 -7.72 -18.31
CA LEU A 65 2.18 -6.62 -18.27
C LEU A 65 2.80 -5.30 -18.76
N GLN A 66 4.02 -4.97 -18.32
CA GLN A 66 4.73 -3.76 -18.78
C GLN A 66 5.01 -3.81 -20.29
N ARG A 67 5.41 -4.98 -20.82
CA ARG A 67 5.63 -5.18 -22.27
C ARG A 67 4.34 -4.98 -23.06
N ILE A 68 3.22 -5.56 -22.59
CA ILE A 68 1.90 -5.39 -23.23
C ILE A 68 1.49 -3.91 -23.23
N PHE A 69 1.63 -3.23 -22.09
CA PHE A 69 1.25 -1.82 -21.97
C PHE A 69 2.10 -0.93 -22.88
N LYS A 70 3.41 -1.18 -22.92
CA LYS A 70 4.33 -0.50 -23.84
C LYS A 70 3.92 -0.72 -25.30
N TYR A 71 3.71 -1.98 -25.69
CA TYR A 71 3.28 -2.32 -27.05
C TYR A 71 1.97 -1.63 -27.42
N TRP A 72 0.97 -1.65 -26.55
CA TRP A 72 -0.31 -0.99 -26.79
C TRP A 72 -0.14 0.52 -26.98
N THR A 73 0.64 1.18 -26.13
CA THR A 73 0.93 2.62 -26.23
C THR A 73 1.65 2.98 -27.52
N ASP A 74 2.62 2.17 -27.95
CA ASP A 74 3.40 2.38 -29.19
C ASP A 74 2.54 2.16 -30.47
N ASN A 75 1.45 1.39 -30.42
CA ASN A 75 0.68 0.99 -31.61
C ASN A 75 -0.73 1.60 -31.72
N GLN A 76 -1.31 2.05 -30.60
CA GLN A 76 -2.68 2.58 -30.53
C GLN A 76 -2.75 3.99 -29.94
N GLY A 77 -1.61 4.58 -29.58
CA GLY A 77 -1.47 5.96 -29.10
C GLY A 77 -1.35 6.97 -30.24
#